data_AF-K5E3G9-F1
#
_entry.id   AF-K5E3G9-F1
#
_cell.length_a   1.000
_cell.length_b   1.000
_cell.length_c   1.000
_cell.angle_alpha   90.00
_cell.angle_beta   90.00
_cell.angle_gamma   90.00
#
_symmetry.space_group_name_H-M   'P 1'
#
loop_
_entity.id
_entity.type
_entity.pdbx_description
1 polymer ?
#
loop_
_entity_poly.entity_id
_entity_poly.type
_entity_poly.pdbx_seq_one_letter_code
_entity_poly.pdbx_strand_id
1 'polypeptide(L)'
;MSSSISTPPAHQLQTENGSLQIRFEWQQDRYAHVVRWQSESGEVIEARSVEGSSDQDWPASPALQQLSTETIEGVPTILGVGCAGSSHFSVSVQVLEKGDAEQSDSESPRVRFDWAVRMSASDAKEHPVADLGTQYAAENMLVTSLLGQTQSVCDSDSDGGIRFVPDQSAGGPTRQWSYDLLGAT
;
A
#
# COMPACT_ATOMS: atom_id res chain seq x y z
N MET A 1 -36.23 9.57 8.45
CA MET A 1 -35.01 9.99 9.16
C MET A 1 -33.83 9.62 8.28
N SER A 2 -33.17 10.59 7.65
CA SER A 2 -31.96 10.31 6.87
C SER A 2 -30.81 10.11 7.85
N SER A 3 -30.39 8.86 8.04
CA SER A 3 -29.11 8.55 8.64
C SER A 3 -28.05 9.05 7.67
N SER A 4 -27.40 10.18 7.95
CA SER A 4 -26.19 10.57 7.23
C SER A 4 -25.13 9.53 7.60
N ILE A 5 -24.85 8.60 6.68
CA ILE A 5 -23.71 7.70 6.82
C ILE A 5 -22.47 8.60 6.79
N SER A 6 -21.85 8.80 7.96
CA SER A 6 -20.57 9.50 8.03
C SER A 6 -19.53 8.61 7.38
N THR A 7 -18.88 9.09 6.32
CA THR A 7 -17.70 8.43 5.78
C THR A 7 -16.60 8.40 6.85
N PRO A 8 -15.87 7.28 6.98
CA PRO A 8 -14.69 7.22 7.83
C PRO A 8 -13.68 8.35 7.52
N PRO A 9 -12.95 8.84 8.53
CA PRO A 9 -11.99 9.92 8.33
C PRO A 9 -10.81 9.49 7.46
N ALA A 10 -10.25 10.44 6.71
CA ALA A 10 -9.01 10.23 5.96
C ALA A 10 -7.81 10.15 6.91
N HIS A 11 -6.79 9.38 6.51
CA HIS A 11 -5.51 9.28 7.21
C HIS A 11 -4.40 9.80 6.30
N GLN A 12 -3.42 10.51 6.85
CA GLN A 12 -2.30 11.01 6.07
C GLN A 12 -1.02 11.03 6.89
N LEU A 13 0.10 10.79 6.20
CA LEU A 13 1.46 11.00 6.70
C LEU A 13 2.26 11.73 5.62
N GLN A 14 3.26 12.50 6.02
CA GLN A 14 4.13 13.22 5.10
C GLN A 14 5.49 13.50 5.74
N THR A 15 6.48 13.78 4.91
CA THR A 15 7.77 14.33 5.36
C THR A 15 7.60 15.73 5.94
N GLU A 16 8.56 16.17 6.75
CA GLU A 16 8.56 17.49 7.40
C GLU A 16 8.42 18.63 6.37
N ASN A 17 9.11 18.50 5.24
CA ASN A 17 9.06 19.46 4.14
C ASN A 17 7.86 19.27 3.20
N GLY A 18 7.05 18.21 3.40
CA GLY A 18 5.89 17.87 2.57
C GLY A 18 6.22 17.37 1.17
N SER A 19 7.49 17.07 0.85
CA SER A 19 7.91 16.62 -0.48
C SER A 19 7.46 15.19 -0.81
N LEU A 20 7.10 14.41 0.20
CA LEU A 20 6.53 13.07 0.06
C LEU A 20 5.35 12.90 1.03
N GLN A 21 4.23 12.42 0.52
CA GLN A 21 3.00 12.24 1.27
C GLN A 21 2.29 10.95 0.88
N ILE A 22 1.65 10.30 1.85
CA ILE A 22 0.67 9.24 1.65
C ILE A 22 -0.65 9.69 2.26
N ARG A 23 -1.75 9.50 1.52
CA ARG A 23 -3.11 9.78 1.99
C ARG A 23 -4.02 8.60 1.68
N PHE A 24 -4.79 8.20 2.68
CA PHE A 24 -5.88 7.24 2.56
C PHE A 24 -7.21 7.97 2.62
N GLU A 25 -8.09 7.68 1.67
CA GLU A 25 -9.43 8.26 1.59
C GLU A 25 -10.48 7.16 1.42
N TRP A 26 -11.61 7.32 2.11
CA TRP A 26 -12.72 6.41 1.95
C TRP A 26 -13.33 6.54 0.56
N GLN A 27 -13.35 5.45 -0.20
CA GLN A 27 -13.99 5.32 -1.49
C GLN A 27 -14.95 4.14 -1.47
N GLN A 28 -16.24 4.44 -1.62
CA GLN A 28 -17.32 3.44 -1.61
C GLN A 28 -17.38 2.64 -0.30
N ASP A 29 -16.69 1.51 -0.23
CA ASP A 29 -16.71 0.51 0.84
C ASP A 29 -15.33 0.25 1.47
N ARG A 30 -14.28 0.94 1.01
CA ARG A 30 -12.89 0.73 1.43
C ARG A 30 -12.07 2.02 1.39
N TYR A 31 -10.88 1.99 1.98
CA TYR A 31 -9.88 3.03 1.82
C TYR A 31 -9.05 2.78 0.56
N ALA A 32 -8.99 3.79 -0.31
CA ALA A 32 -7.99 3.89 -1.38
C ALA A 32 -6.83 4.76 -0.91
N HIS A 33 -5.65 4.61 -1.49
CA HIS A 33 -4.51 5.46 -1.17
C HIS A 33 -3.83 6.10 -2.37
N VAL A 34 -3.25 7.27 -2.10
CA VAL A 34 -2.50 8.06 -3.06
C VAL A 34 -1.17 8.45 -2.44
N VAL A 35 -0.10 8.12 -3.13
CA VAL A 35 1.25 8.57 -2.80
C VAL A 35 1.54 9.77 -3.68
N ARG A 36 1.91 10.89 -3.07
CA ARG A 36 2.26 12.14 -3.76
C ARG A 36 3.70 12.49 -3.48
N TRP A 37 4.42 12.93 -4.50
CA TRP A 37 5.78 13.40 -4.33
C TRP A 37 6.08 14.58 -5.25
N GLN A 38 7.08 15.36 -4.88
CA GLN A 38 7.64 16.39 -5.73
C GLN A 38 8.85 15.84 -6.49
N SER A 39 8.92 16.05 -7.80
CA SER A 39 10.10 15.71 -8.62
C SER A 39 11.22 16.75 -8.45
N GLU A 40 12.41 16.45 -8.97
CA GLU A 40 13.53 17.41 -8.99
C GLU A 40 13.20 18.71 -9.74
N SER A 41 12.29 18.67 -10.72
CA SER A 41 11.82 19.85 -11.45
C SER A 41 10.77 20.65 -10.69
N GLY A 42 10.33 20.18 -9.52
CA GLY A 42 9.30 20.79 -8.68
C GLY A 42 7.87 20.38 -9.05
N GLU A 43 7.68 19.51 -10.03
CA GLU A 43 6.38 18.97 -10.43
C GLU A 43 5.83 18.02 -9.36
N VAL A 44 4.53 18.10 -9.08
CA VAL A 44 3.86 17.16 -8.16
C VAL A 44 3.31 16.00 -8.96
N ILE A 45 3.76 14.79 -8.62
CA ILE A 45 3.35 13.55 -9.25
C ILE A 45 2.59 12.71 -8.23
N GLU A 46 1.65 11.88 -8.71
CA GLU A 46 0.84 11.01 -7.88
C GLU A 46 0.85 9.57 -8.40
N ALA A 47 0.87 8.61 -7.48
CA ALA A 47 0.59 7.21 -7.74
C ALA A 47 -0.65 6.81 -6.95
N ARG A 48 -1.70 6.43 -7.66
CA ARG A 48 -3.00 6.06 -7.07
C ARG A 48 -3.13 4.55 -7.06
N SER A 49 -3.56 4.00 -5.93
CA SER A 49 -3.90 2.59 -5.84
C SER A 49 -5.15 2.26 -6.67
N VAL A 50 -5.24 1.01 -7.11
CA VAL A 50 -6.38 0.48 -7.86
C VAL A 50 -7.11 -0.50 -6.96
N GLU A 51 -8.32 -0.13 -6.51
CA GLU A 51 -9.03 -0.81 -5.42
C GLU A 51 -10.04 -1.89 -5.85
N GLY A 52 -10.27 -2.04 -7.16
CA GLY A 52 -11.29 -2.97 -7.68
C GLY A 52 -12.73 -2.54 -7.38
N SER A 53 -13.68 -3.48 -7.45
CA SER A 53 -15.09 -3.27 -7.09
C SER A 53 -15.52 -4.13 -5.88
N SER A 54 -16.71 -3.86 -5.35
CA SER A 54 -17.32 -4.64 -4.26
C SER A 54 -17.62 -6.10 -4.62
N ASP A 55 -17.73 -6.39 -5.92
CA ASP A 55 -18.12 -7.70 -6.43
C ASP A 55 -16.91 -8.60 -6.73
N GLN A 56 -15.69 -8.07 -6.52
CA GLN A 56 -14.45 -8.81 -6.69
C GLN A 56 -14.00 -9.37 -5.35
N ASP A 57 -13.99 -10.70 -5.22
CA ASP A 57 -13.48 -11.38 -4.03
C ASP A 57 -11.97 -11.15 -3.83
N TRP A 58 -11.24 -10.88 -4.91
CA TRP A 58 -9.80 -10.59 -4.94
C TRP A 58 -9.53 -9.35 -5.79
N PRO A 59 -9.71 -8.16 -5.21
CA PRO A 59 -9.45 -6.90 -5.89
C PRO A 59 -7.95 -6.68 -6.14
N ALA A 60 -7.65 -5.74 -7.04
CA ALA A 60 -6.29 -5.36 -7.42
C ALA A 60 -5.43 -4.77 -6.28
N SER A 61 -6.07 -4.26 -5.23
CA SER A 61 -5.46 -3.84 -3.96
C SER A 61 -6.33 -4.30 -2.80
N PRO A 62 -5.76 -4.56 -1.61
CA PRO A 62 -6.53 -5.12 -0.51
C PRO A 62 -7.60 -4.15 -0.02
N ALA A 63 -8.84 -4.63 0.17
CA ALA A 63 -9.95 -3.81 0.63
C ALA A 63 -9.81 -3.43 2.12
N LEU A 64 -9.11 -2.34 2.39
CA LEU A 64 -8.92 -1.78 3.73
C LEU A 64 -10.21 -1.14 4.24
N GLN A 65 -10.71 -1.58 5.39
CA GLN A 65 -12.01 -1.14 5.92
C GLN A 65 -11.87 -0.28 7.19
N GLN A 66 -10.72 -0.40 7.88
CA GLN A 66 -10.44 0.35 9.09
C GLN A 66 -8.99 0.79 9.08
N LEU A 67 -8.76 2.05 9.49
CA LEU A 67 -7.45 2.62 9.70
C LEU A 67 -7.35 3.23 11.10
N SER A 68 -6.17 3.16 11.70
CA SER A 68 -5.75 3.98 12.84
C SER A 68 -4.42 4.66 12.51
N THR A 69 -4.13 5.78 13.15
CA THR A 69 -2.80 6.39 13.11
C THR A 69 -2.26 6.42 14.53
N GLU A 70 -1.12 5.79 14.73
CA GLU A 70 -0.50 5.59 16.02
C GLU A 70 0.98 5.96 15.95
N THR A 71 1.62 6.20 17.09
CA THR A 71 3.07 6.41 17.15
C THR A 71 3.72 5.11 17.59
N ILE A 72 4.50 4.49 16.70
CA ILE A 72 5.22 3.24 16.95
C ILE A 72 6.71 3.56 16.93
N GLU A 73 7.40 3.29 18.03
CA GLU A 73 8.85 3.58 18.17
C GLU A 73 9.22 5.04 17.85
N GLY A 74 8.32 5.97 18.13
CA GLY A 74 8.51 7.40 17.84
C GLY A 74 8.11 7.84 16.44
N VAL A 75 7.73 6.90 15.56
CA VAL A 75 7.35 7.17 14.16
C VAL A 75 5.82 7.11 14.00
N PRO A 76 5.16 8.17 13.49
CA PRO A 76 3.78 8.11 13.06
C PRO A 76 3.56 7.00 12.03
N THR A 77 2.65 6.07 12.34
CA THR A 77 2.38 4.87 11.57
C THR A 77 0.88 4.72 11.35
N ILE A 78 0.46 4.59 10.09
CA ILE A 78 -0.91 4.20 9.76
C ILE A 78 -0.99 2.68 9.85
N LEU A 79 -1.91 2.17 10.66
CA LEU A 79 -2.25 0.76 10.72
C LEU A 79 -3.58 0.56 10.01
N GLY A 80 -3.64 -0.39 9.08
CA GLY A 80 -4.85 -0.72 8.35
C GLY A 80 -5.20 -2.19 8.47
N VAL A 81 -6.50 -2.46 8.52
CA VAL A 81 -7.04 -3.83 8.43
C VAL A 81 -8.21 -3.87 7.45
N GLY A 82 -8.38 -5.02 6.81
CA GLY A 82 -9.41 -5.23 5.82
C GLY A 82 -9.64 -6.70 5.53
N CYS A 83 -10.64 -6.99 4.71
CA CYS A 83 -10.98 -8.36 4.32
C CYS A 83 -11.35 -8.43 2.84
N ALA A 84 -10.96 -9.53 2.20
CA ALA A 84 -11.46 -9.94 0.90
C ALA A 84 -11.71 -11.46 0.94
N GLY A 85 -12.92 -11.91 0.60
CA GLY A 85 -13.34 -13.29 0.84
C GLY A 85 -13.21 -13.71 2.31
N SER A 86 -12.52 -14.83 2.58
CA SER A 86 -12.23 -15.30 3.95
C SER A 86 -10.87 -14.83 4.50
N SER A 87 -10.19 -13.98 3.73
CA SER A 87 -8.82 -13.55 4.01
C SER A 87 -8.78 -12.20 4.71
N HIS A 88 -7.91 -12.11 5.71
CA HIS A 88 -7.72 -10.90 6.53
C HIS A 88 -6.43 -10.23 6.12
N PHE A 89 -6.52 -8.96 5.74
CA PHE A 89 -5.40 -8.13 5.38
C PHE A 89 -5.06 -7.18 6.53
N SER A 90 -3.77 -6.93 6.67
CA SER A 90 -3.24 -5.88 7.52
C SER A 90 -2.11 -5.16 6.83
N VAL A 91 -1.95 -3.87 7.13
CA VAL A 91 -0.83 -3.05 6.65
C VAL A 91 -0.33 -2.15 7.76
N SER A 92 0.98 -1.93 7.81
CA SER A 92 1.56 -0.76 8.44
C SER A 92 2.20 0.14 7.39
N VAL A 93 1.98 1.44 7.51
CA VAL A 93 2.53 2.45 6.59
C VAL A 93 3.21 3.55 7.36
N GLN A 94 4.45 3.85 6.97
CA GLN A 94 5.28 4.89 7.57
C GLN A 94 5.83 5.82 6.49
N VAL A 95 6.04 7.08 6.85
CA VAL A 95 6.86 8.01 6.08
C VAL A 95 8.16 8.19 6.84
N LEU A 96 9.27 7.82 6.22
CA LEU A 96 10.60 7.83 6.84
C LEU A 96 11.45 8.89 6.15
N GLU A 97 12.11 9.73 6.94
CA GLU A 97 13.04 10.73 6.42
C GLU A 97 14.34 10.07 5.97
N LYS A 98 15.24 10.88 5.41
CA LYS A 98 16.59 10.48 5.02
C LYS A 98 17.35 10.00 6.28
N GLY A 99 17.85 8.78 6.27
CA GLY A 99 18.67 8.22 7.37
C GLY A 99 17.91 7.66 8.58
N ASP A 100 16.57 7.66 8.59
CA ASP A 100 15.76 7.22 9.75
C ASP A 100 15.73 5.70 10.03
N ALA A 101 16.36 4.87 9.21
CA ALA A 101 16.43 3.43 9.48
C ALA A 101 17.87 3.01 9.80
N GLU A 102 18.05 2.32 10.94
CA GLU A 102 19.33 1.76 11.42
C GLU A 102 20.00 0.75 10.44
N GLN A 103 19.46 0.56 9.23
CA GLN A 103 19.94 -0.33 8.18
C GLN A 103 19.61 0.16 6.76
N SER A 104 19.30 1.45 6.56
CA SER A 104 18.96 1.98 5.23
C SER A 104 20.05 2.95 4.74
N ASP A 105 20.82 2.52 3.75
CA ASP A 105 21.70 3.39 2.93
C ASP A 105 20.88 4.33 2.00
N SER A 106 19.56 4.41 2.17
CA SER A 106 18.70 5.25 1.34
C SER A 106 18.84 6.73 1.71
N GLU A 107 19.46 7.48 0.81
CA GLU A 107 19.59 8.95 0.82
C GLU A 107 18.28 9.67 0.47
N SER A 108 17.17 8.94 0.30
CA SER A 108 15.87 9.48 -0.13
C SER A 108 14.79 9.27 0.94
N PRO A 109 13.88 10.24 1.14
CA PRO A 109 12.69 10.00 1.95
C PRO A 109 11.84 8.92 1.29
N ARG A 110 11.06 8.18 2.08
CA ARG A 110 10.27 7.05 1.54
C ARG A 110 8.96 6.82 2.27
N VAL A 111 7.98 6.31 1.53
CA VAL A 111 6.78 5.70 2.11
C VAL A 111 7.01 4.20 2.16
N ARG A 112 7.11 3.64 3.38
CA ARG A 112 7.23 2.21 3.61
C ARG A 112 5.85 1.59 3.77
N PHE A 113 5.59 0.52 3.04
CA PHE A 113 4.45 -0.36 3.25
C PHE A 113 4.93 -1.72 3.71
N ASP A 114 4.30 -2.25 4.75
CA ASP A 114 4.47 -3.63 5.20
C ASP A 114 3.09 -4.29 5.27
N TRP A 115 2.82 -5.14 4.29
CA TRP A 115 1.55 -5.84 4.15
C TRP A 115 1.66 -7.26 4.68
N ALA A 116 0.55 -7.74 5.23
CA ALA A 116 0.34 -9.14 5.51
C ALA A 116 -1.09 -9.54 5.15
N VAL A 117 -1.25 -10.79 4.71
CA VAL A 117 -2.55 -11.43 4.57
C VAL A 117 -2.55 -12.76 5.31
N ARG A 118 -3.62 -13.02 6.06
CA ARG A 118 -3.95 -14.32 6.63
C ARG A 118 -5.08 -14.93 5.82
N MET A 119 -4.78 -16.02 5.12
CA MET A 119 -5.70 -16.77 4.26
C MET A 119 -6.12 -18.07 4.93
N SER A 120 -7.31 -18.57 4.58
CA SER A 120 -7.68 -19.95 4.84
C SER A 120 -6.82 -20.91 4.01
N ALA A 121 -6.78 -22.19 4.37
CA ALA A 121 -6.03 -23.18 3.59
C ALA A 121 -6.63 -23.41 2.19
N SER A 122 -7.95 -23.24 2.02
CA SER A 122 -8.62 -23.27 0.72
C SER A 122 -8.23 -22.05 -0.12
N ASP A 123 -8.34 -20.85 0.46
CA ASP A 123 -8.03 -19.60 -0.25
C ASP A 123 -6.55 -19.57 -0.66
N ALA A 124 -5.64 -20.01 0.20
CA ALA A 124 -4.22 -20.06 -0.12
C ALA A 124 -3.89 -21.00 -1.30
N LYS A 125 -4.74 -22.01 -1.54
CA LYS A 125 -4.61 -22.96 -2.65
C LYS A 125 -5.30 -22.45 -3.93
N GLU A 126 -6.46 -21.83 -3.79
CA GLU A 126 -7.29 -21.34 -4.90
C GLU A 126 -6.78 -20.01 -5.46
N HIS A 127 -6.17 -19.18 -4.61
CA HIS A 127 -5.68 -17.85 -4.96
C HIS A 127 -4.15 -17.79 -4.85
N PRO A 128 -3.44 -17.96 -5.98
CA PRO A 128 -1.99 -17.83 -6.00
C PRO A 128 -1.58 -16.39 -5.66
N VAL A 129 -0.28 -16.22 -5.44
CA VAL A 129 0.34 -14.92 -5.19
C VAL A 129 -0.02 -13.85 -6.24
N ALA A 130 -0.34 -14.24 -7.47
CA ALA A 130 -0.76 -13.33 -8.54
C ALA A 130 -2.08 -12.58 -8.24
N ASP A 131 -2.95 -13.16 -7.39
CA ASP A 131 -4.23 -12.56 -6.97
C ASP A 131 -4.06 -11.61 -5.77
N LEU A 132 -2.86 -11.50 -5.22
CA LEU A 132 -2.54 -10.65 -4.09
C LEU A 132 -1.85 -9.37 -4.56
N GLY A 133 -1.63 -8.47 -3.60
CA GLY A 133 -0.76 -7.31 -3.75
C GLY A 133 -1.49 -5.99 -3.82
N THR A 134 -0.75 -4.96 -4.15
CA THR A 134 -1.24 -3.58 -4.28
C THR A 134 -0.86 -3.06 -5.66
N GLN A 135 -1.85 -2.70 -6.46
CA GLN A 135 -1.66 -2.18 -7.82
C GLN A 135 -1.77 -0.66 -7.85
N TYR A 136 -0.92 -0.02 -8.65
CA TYR A 136 -0.95 1.41 -8.88
C TYR A 136 -1.14 1.70 -10.36
N ALA A 137 -2.00 2.69 -10.65
CA ALA A 137 -2.15 3.28 -11.97
C ALA A 137 -1.20 4.48 -12.08
N ALA A 138 0.04 4.26 -12.52
CA ALA A 138 0.99 5.33 -12.80
C ALA A 138 1.90 4.95 -13.96
N GLU A 139 1.93 5.77 -15.01
CA GLU A 139 2.89 5.63 -16.14
C GLU A 139 4.34 5.85 -15.68
N ASN A 140 4.54 6.71 -14.68
CA ASN A 140 5.83 7.05 -14.09
C ASN A 140 5.81 6.79 -12.58
N MET A 141 5.89 5.53 -12.20
CA MET A 141 5.98 5.17 -10.80
C MET A 141 7.29 5.67 -10.19
N LEU A 142 7.26 6.01 -8.89
CA LEU A 142 8.46 6.28 -8.10
C LEU A 142 9.49 5.15 -8.23
N VAL A 143 10.76 5.49 -7.99
CA VAL A 143 11.77 4.47 -7.73
C VAL A 143 11.30 3.66 -6.53
N THR A 144 11.30 2.34 -6.68
CA THR A 144 10.83 1.42 -5.65
C THR A 144 11.97 0.59 -5.11
N SER A 145 12.00 0.40 -3.80
CA SER A 145 12.84 -0.62 -3.17
C SER A 145 11.96 -1.78 -2.71
N LEU A 146 12.21 -2.99 -3.21
CA LEU A 146 11.49 -4.18 -2.79
C LEU A 146 12.18 -4.78 -1.56
N LEU A 147 11.41 -5.10 -0.53
CA LEU A 147 11.91 -5.60 0.74
C LEU A 147 11.41 -7.02 1.00
N GLY A 148 12.23 -7.82 1.68
CA GLY A 148 11.86 -9.19 2.05
C GLY A 148 11.49 -10.05 0.84
N GLN A 149 10.41 -10.83 0.99
CA GLN A 149 9.87 -11.69 -0.08
C GLN A 149 8.82 -10.93 -0.90
N THR A 150 9.26 -9.93 -1.67
CA THR A 150 8.38 -9.08 -2.50
C THR A 150 8.88 -9.04 -3.94
N GLN A 151 7.94 -9.06 -4.88
CA GLN A 151 8.20 -8.90 -6.31
C GLN A 151 7.26 -7.84 -6.92
N SER A 152 7.69 -7.19 -7.98
CA SER A 152 6.84 -6.31 -8.79
C SER A 152 6.44 -7.03 -10.07
N VAL A 153 5.15 -6.96 -10.42
CA VAL A 153 4.60 -7.49 -11.66
C VAL A 153 4.04 -6.33 -12.46
N CYS A 154 4.48 -6.18 -13.71
CA CYS A 154 3.85 -5.28 -14.65
C CYS A 154 2.58 -5.95 -15.19
N ASP A 155 1.44 -5.32 -15.01
CA ASP A 155 0.18 -5.86 -15.49
C ASP A 155 0.00 -5.50 -16.98
N SER A 156 0.17 -6.49 -17.86
CA SER A 156 0.13 -6.31 -19.31
C SER A 156 -1.25 -5.92 -19.85
N ASP A 157 -2.31 -6.08 -19.06
CA ASP A 157 -3.70 -5.83 -19.46
C ASP A 157 -4.22 -4.45 -18.99
N SER A 158 -3.42 -3.72 -18.20
CA SER A 158 -3.67 -2.34 -17.80
C SER A 158 -2.69 -1.39 -18.50
N ASP A 159 -3.00 -0.10 -18.61
CA ASP A 159 -2.16 0.95 -19.23
C ASP A 159 -0.82 1.18 -18.46
N GLY A 160 -0.01 0.13 -18.26
CA GLY A 160 1.32 0.19 -17.63
C GLY A 160 1.33 0.15 -16.10
N GLY A 161 0.28 -0.34 -15.45
CA GLY A 161 0.23 -0.43 -13.99
C GLY A 161 1.26 -1.39 -13.39
N ILE A 162 1.80 -1.05 -12.21
CA ILE A 162 2.70 -1.90 -11.44
C ILE A 162 1.97 -2.44 -10.22
N ARG A 163 2.11 -3.74 -9.97
CA ARG A 163 1.59 -4.42 -8.79
C ARG A 163 2.73 -4.95 -7.93
N PHE A 164 2.73 -4.65 -6.64
CA PHE A 164 3.65 -5.29 -5.68
C PHE A 164 2.95 -6.46 -5.02
N VAL A 165 3.54 -7.64 -5.12
CA VAL A 165 2.98 -8.90 -4.62
C VAL A 165 4.03 -9.63 -3.77
N PRO A 166 3.63 -10.56 -2.88
CA PRO A 166 4.57 -11.48 -2.26
C PRO A 166 5.42 -12.23 -3.30
N ASP A 167 6.61 -12.69 -2.98
CA ASP A 167 7.34 -13.64 -3.83
C ASP A 167 6.61 -15.00 -3.85
N GLN A 168 6.76 -15.78 -4.93
CA GLN A 168 6.18 -17.12 -5.07
C GLN A 168 6.70 -18.12 -4.02
N SER A 169 7.83 -17.83 -3.38
CA SER A 169 8.34 -18.61 -2.26
C SER A 169 7.55 -18.40 -0.95
N ALA A 170 6.65 -17.41 -0.89
CA ALA A 170 5.75 -17.16 0.25
C ALA A 170 4.65 -18.23 0.32
N GLY A 171 5.01 -19.39 0.87
CA GLY A 171 4.09 -20.49 1.14
C GLY A 171 3.30 -20.30 2.43
N GLY A 172 2.24 -21.09 2.58
CA GLY A 172 1.46 -21.17 3.82
C GLY A 172 0.30 -20.16 3.92
N PRO A 173 -0.41 -20.16 5.06
CA PRO A 173 -1.63 -19.38 5.26
C PRO A 173 -1.35 -17.90 5.55
N THR A 174 -0.09 -17.49 5.73
CA THR A 174 0.27 -16.10 5.96
C THR A 174 1.32 -15.71 4.94
N ARG A 175 1.02 -14.66 4.17
CA ARG A 175 1.92 -14.09 3.17
C ARG A 175 2.17 -12.64 3.51
N GLN A 176 3.39 -12.19 3.29
CA GLN A 176 3.83 -10.83 3.58
C GLN A 176 4.54 -10.26 2.36
N TRP A 177 4.43 -8.95 2.17
CA TRP A 177 5.17 -8.22 1.17
C TRP A 177 5.38 -6.78 1.65
N SER A 178 6.57 -6.27 1.38
CA SER A 178 7.01 -4.97 1.87
C SER A 178 7.76 -4.24 0.76
N TYR A 179 7.53 -2.95 0.65
CA TYR A 179 8.19 -2.12 -0.35
C TYR A 179 8.25 -0.67 0.11
N ASP A 180 9.26 0.03 -0.39
CA ASP A 180 9.40 1.47 -0.24
C ASP A 180 9.09 2.16 -1.57
N LEU A 181 8.30 3.23 -1.52
CA LEU A 181 8.17 4.20 -2.61
C LEU A 181 9.05 5.40 -2.25
N LEU A 182 10.12 5.60 -3.02
CA LEU A 182 11.15 6.60 -2.72
C LEU A 182 10.74 7.96 -3.28
N GLY A 183 10.73 9.01 -2.47
CA GLY A 183 10.58 10.38 -2.96
C GLY A 183 11.84 10.86 -3.70
N ALA A 184 11.74 12.01 -4.38
CA ALA A 184 12.92 12.64 -4.97
C ALA A 184 13.90 13.11 -3.87
N THR A 185 15.19 13.13 -4.21
CA THR A 185 16.27 13.61 -3.33
C THR A 185 16.34 15.12 -3.24
#